data_AF-A0A2D3W540-F1
#
_entry.id   AF-A0A2D3W540-F1
#
_cell.length_a   1.000
_cell.length_b   1.000
_cell.length_c   1.000
_cell.angle_alpha   90.00
_cell.angle_beta   90.00
_cell.angle_gamma   90.00
#
_symmetry.space_group_name_H-M   'P 1'
#
loop_
_entity.id
_entity.type
_entity.pdbx_description
1 polymer ?
#
loop_
_entity_poly.entity_id
_entity_poly.type
_entity_poly.pdbx_seq_one_letter_code
_entity_poly.pdbx_strand_id
1 'polypeptide(L)'
;MKISLSLSGGAARGAFHLGVLQAIDELGFVVDQIAGSSIGALIGVSYASGVSPKKQLEIFKSKEFKKVFKTSFRGGIFRIDEQ
;
A
#
# COMPACT_ATOMS: atom_id res chain seq x y z
N MET A 1 -6.42 12.78 -21.52
CA MET A 1 -6.07 11.36 -21.34
C MET A 1 -6.39 11.01 -19.89
N LYS A 2 -7.07 9.90 -19.62
CA LYS A 2 -7.35 9.48 -18.24
C LYS A 2 -6.47 8.28 -17.87
N ILE A 3 -5.84 8.32 -16.70
CA ILE A 3 -4.92 7.28 -16.22
C ILE A 3 -5.52 6.65 -14.97
N SER A 4 -5.57 5.32 -14.93
CA SER A 4 -6.05 4.57 -13.76
C SER A 4 -4.99 3.57 -13.31
N LEU A 5 -4.79 3.46 -11.99
CA LEU A 5 -3.80 2.56 -11.38
C LEU A 5 -4.46 1.40 -10.66
N SER A 6 -3.87 0.21 -10.81
CA SER A 6 -4.23 -0.98 -10.03
C SER A 6 -3.03 -1.41 -9.19
N LEU A 7 -3.17 -1.35 -7.86
CA LEU A 7 -2.12 -1.63 -6.89
C LEU A 7 -2.39 -2.97 -6.18
N SER A 8 -1.67 -4.01 -6.58
CA SER A 8 -1.80 -5.35 -6.01
C SER A 8 -1.32 -5.42 -4.55
N GLY A 9 -1.77 -6.47 -3.84
CA GLY A 9 -1.22 -6.86 -2.55
C GLY A 9 0.20 -7.44 -2.67
N GLY A 10 0.93 -7.51 -1.56
CA GLY A 10 2.31 -8.04 -1.57
C GLY A 10 3.02 -8.03 -0.21
N ALA A 11 2.28 -7.90 0.88
CA ALA A 11 2.81 -7.71 2.23
C ALA A 11 3.92 -6.63 2.26
N ALA A 12 5.06 -6.91 2.92
CA ALA A 12 6.18 -5.98 2.99
C ALA A 12 6.76 -5.59 1.62
N ARG A 13 6.66 -6.46 0.60
CA ARG A 13 7.15 -6.16 -0.76
C ARG A 13 6.25 -5.15 -1.48
N GLY A 14 5.03 -4.91 -1.00
CA GLY A 14 4.14 -3.90 -1.58
C GLY A 14 4.69 -2.47 -1.53
N ALA A 15 5.71 -2.19 -0.72
CA ALA A 15 6.38 -0.90 -0.67
C ALA A 15 7.00 -0.47 -2.03
N PHE A 16 7.24 -1.40 -2.97
CA PHE A 16 7.71 -1.07 -4.32
C PHE A 16 6.73 -0.18 -5.11
N HIS A 17 5.43 -0.24 -4.81
CA HIS A 17 4.43 0.65 -5.41
C HIS A 17 4.75 2.14 -5.18
N LEU A 18 5.40 2.48 -4.06
CA LEU A 18 5.81 3.87 -3.78
C LEU A 18 6.82 4.41 -4.80
N GLY A 19 7.72 3.57 -5.29
CA GLY A 19 8.69 3.97 -6.32
C GLY A 19 8.00 4.26 -7.65
N VAL A 20 6.99 3.46 -8.01
CA VAL A 20 6.19 3.69 -9.22
C VAL A 20 5.40 5.00 -9.11
N LEU A 21 4.76 5.26 -7.97
CA LEU A 21 4.03 6.50 -7.73
C LEU A 21 4.97 7.73 -7.78
N GLN A 22 6.17 7.62 -7.21
CA GLN A 22 7.17 8.70 -7.30
C GLN A 22 7.55 9.01 -8.75
N ALA A 23 7.76 7.98 -9.58
CA ALA A 23 8.08 8.19 -11.00
C ALA A 23 6.90 8.82 -11.77
N ILE A 24 5.66 8.45 -11.44
CA ILE A 24 4.45 9.04 -12.02
C ILE A 24 4.38 10.55 -11.69
N ASP A 25 4.63 10.92 -10.42
CA ASP A 25 4.67 12.31 -9.97
C ASP A 25 5.76 13.11 -10.71
N GLU A 26 6.97 12.55 -10.84
CA GLU A 26 8.11 13.19 -11.51
C GLU A 26 7.87 13.41 -13.01
N LEU A 27 7.10 12.52 -13.65
CA LEU A 27 6.70 12.65 -15.05
C LEU A 27 5.51 13.61 -15.24
N GLY A 28 4.93 14.14 -14.15
CA GLY A 28 3.80 15.07 -14.20
C GLY A 28 2.48 14.42 -14.62
N PHE A 29 2.36 13.09 -14.49
CA PHE A 29 1.12 12.39 -14.79
C PHE A 29 0.11 12.53 -13.64
N VAL A 30 -1.15 12.79 -13.99
CA VAL A 30 -2.26 12.84 -13.02
C VAL A 30 -3.04 11.54 -13.10
N VAL A 31 -3.22 10.89 -11.95
CA VAL A 31 -3.98 9.63 -11.82
C VAL A 31 -5.43 9.97 -11.48
N ASP A 32 -6.37 9.55 -12.32
CA ASP A 32 -7.80 9.80 -12.12
C ASP A 32 -8.45 8.81 -11.15
N GLN A 33 -8.00 7.55 -11.16
CA GLN A 33 -8.61 6.47 -10.37
C GLN A 33 -7.55 5.49 -9.87
N ILE A 34 -7.79 4.96 -8.66
CA ILE A 34 -6.91 3.97 -8.03
C ILE A 34 -7.77 2.84 -7.47
N ALA A 35 -7.45 1.62 -7.88
CA ALA A 35 -7.91 0.39 -7.23
C ALA A 35 -6.73 -0.24 -6.50
N GLY A 36 -6.96 -0.81 -5.31
CA GLY A 36 -5.89 -1.47 -4.57
C GLY A 36 -6.37 -2.61 -3.70
N SER A 37 -5.47 -3.56 -3.40
CA SER A 37 -5.74 -4.69 -2.51
C SER A 37 -4.69 -4.78 -1.40
N SER A 38 -5.12 -5.02 -0.16
CA SER A 38 -4.25 -5.14 1.02
C SER A 38 -3.29 -3.94 1.14
N ILE A 39 -1.97 -4.17 1.11
CA ILE A 39 -0.96 -3.11 1.15
C ILE A 39 -1.09 -2.11 -0.02
N GLY A 40 -1.52 -2.57 -1.20
CA GLY A 40 -1.77 -1.71 -2.35
C GLY A 40 -2.96 -0.78 -2.13
N ALA A 41 -3.99 -1.23 -1.41
CA ALA A 41 -5.12 -0.37 -1.01
C ALA A 41 -4.68 0.74 -0.05
N LEU A 42 -3.84 0.40 0.94
CA LEU A 42 -3.31 1.36 1.90
C LEU A 42 -2.46 2.44 1.21
N ILE A 43 -1.56 2.02 0.31
CA ILE A 43 -0.73 2.94 -0.47
C ILE A 43 -1.60 3.81 -1.37
N GLY A 44 -2.54 3.19 -2.09
CA GLY A 44 -3.42 3.87 -3.03
C GLY A 44 -4.31 4.93 -2.37
N VAL A 45 -4.95 4.60 -1.25
CA VAL A 45 -5.81 5.57 -0.53
C VAL A 45 -4.99 6.71 0.08
N SER A 46 -3.79 6.41 0.61
CA SER A 46 -2.88 7.42 1.17
C SER A 46 -2.39 8.38 0.08
N TYR A 47 -2.01 7.84 -1.08
CA TYR A 47 -1.60 8.64 -2.24
C TYR A 47 -2.75 9.51 -2.77
N ALA A 48 -3.95 8.93 -2.94
CA ALA A 48 -5.16 9.67 -3.34
C ALA A 48 -5.52 10.78 -2.33
N SER A 49 -5.15 10.63 -1.06
CA SER A 49 -5.33 11.64 -0.01
C SER A 49 -4.26 12.75 -0.03
N GLY A 50 -3.39 12.78 -1.03
CA GLY A 50 -2.33 13.80 -1.18
C GLY A 50 -1.06 13.52 -0.38
N VAL A 51 -0.89 12.32 0.18
CA VAL A 51 0.34 11.95 0.89
C VAL A 51 1.39 11.53 -0.13
N SER A 52 2.50 12.28 -0.21
CA SER A 52 3.57 11.99 -1.16
C SER A 52 4.20 10.60 -0.95
N PRO A 53 4.67 9.92 -2.01
CA PRO A 53 5.28 8.60 -1.91
C PRO A 53 6.45 8.57 -0.91
N LYS A 54 7.26 9.64 -0.88
CA LYS A 54 8.35 9.80 0.09
C LYS A 54 7.84 9.82 1.53
N LYS A 55 6.74 10.52 1.82
CA LYS A 55 6.17 10.57 3.17
C LYS A 55 5.58 9.21 3.57
N GLN A 56 4.94 8.51 2.64
CA GLN A 56 4.46 7.15 2.88
C GLN A 56 5.61 6.19 3.20
N LEU A 57 6.75 6.31 2.52
CA LEU A 57 7.94 5.50 2.80
C LEU A 57 8.45 5.72 4.24
N GLU A 58 8.46 6.96 4.71
CA GLU A 58 8.84 7.27 6.10
C GLU A 58 7.87 6.65 7.12
N ILE A 59 6.56 6.70 6.83
CA ILE A 59 5.54 6.03 7.64
C ILE A 59 5.78 4.52 7.66
N PHE A 60 6.06 3.90 6.52
CA PHE A 60 6.29 2.45 6.42
C PHE A 60 7.54 1.99 7.20
N LYS A 61 8.56 2.84 7.30
CA LYS A 61 9.77 2.57 8.10
C LYS A 61 9.55 2.77 9.60
N SER A 62 8.48 3.44 10.00
CA SER A 62 8.23 3.85 11.37
C SER A 62 7.95 2.66 12.30
N LYS A 63 8.17 2.87 13.60
CA LYS A 63 7.92 1.83 14.62
C LYS A 63 6.44 1.53 14.76
N GLU A 64 5.60 2.54 14.55
CA GLU A 64 4.14 2.49 14.60
C GLU A 64 3.62 1.57 13.51
N PHE A 65 4.09 1.74 12.28
CA PHE A 65 3.73 0.86 11.18
C PHE A 65 4.16 -0.58 11.46
N LYS A 66 5.41 -0.78 11.88
CA LYS A 66 5.90 -2.12 12.28
C LYS A 66 5.07 -2.75 13.40
N LYS A 67 4.53 -1.95 14.34
CA LYS A 67 3.67 -2.43 15.44
C LYS A 67 2.30 -2.88 14.93
N VAL A 68 1.68 -2.11 14.04
CA VAL A 68 0.37 -2.44 13.44
C VAL A 68 0.46 -3.71 12.60
N PHE A 69 1.55 -3.88 11.85
CA PHE A 69 1.76 -5.04 10.98
C PHE A 69 2.48 -6.22 11.67
N LYS A 70 2.80 -6.11 12.97
CA LYS A 70 3.38 -7.21 13.76
C LYS A 70 2.31 -8.29 13.97
N THR A 71 2.18 -9.21 13.03
CA THR A 71 1.19 -10.29 13.12
C THR A 71 1.66 -11.40 14.04
N SER A 72 0.84 -11.73 15.04
CA SER A 72 0.89 -12.97 15.81
C SER A 72 0.32 -14.10 14.97
N PHE A 73 1.18 -14.83 14.23
CA PHE A 73 0.79 -16.07 13.54
C PHE A 73 0.68 -17.29 14.49
N ARG A 74 0.46 -17.08 15.80
CA ARG A 74 0.15 -18.19 16.73
C ARG A 74 -1.31 -18.61 16.54
N GLY A 75 -1.61 -19.38 15.48
CA GLY A 75 -2.90 -20.07 15.35
C GLY A 75 -3.52 -20.22 13.96
N GLY A 76 -2.87 -19.76 12.87
CA GLY A 76 -3.41 -19.86 11.51
C GLY A 76 -4.25 -18.65 11.07
N ILE A 77 -4.44 -18.51 9.75
CA ILE A 77 -5.12 -17.36 9.10
C ILE A 77 -6.64 -17.61 9.00
N PHE A 78 -7.04 -18.88 9.00
CA PHE A 78 -8.42 -19.33 9.00
C PHE A 78 -8.52 -20.48 10.00
N ARG A 79 -9.25 -20.26 11.09
CA ARG A 79 -9.82 -21.38 11.87
C ARG A 79 -11.18 -21.66 11.26
N ILE A 80 -11.25 -22.71 10.46
CA ILE A 80 -12.52 -23.34 10.11
C ILE A 80 -12.63 -24.46 11.13
N ASP A 81 -13.41 -24.24 12.18
CA ASP A 81 -13.81 -25.35 13.05
C ASP A 81 -14.75 -26.22 12.23
N GLU A 82 -14.30 -27.41 11.83
CA GLU A 82 -15.19 -28.50 11.42
C GLU A 82 -15.92 -28.95 12.69
N GLN A 83 -17.23 -28.69 12.74
CA GLN A 83 -18.13 -29.40 13.66
C GLN A 83 -18.38 -30.82 13.16
#